data_AF-A2EWC6-F1
#
_entry.id   AF-A2EWC6-F1
#
_cell.length_a   1.000
_cell.length_b   1.000
_cell.length_c   1.000
_cell.angle_alpha   90.00
_cell.angle_beta   90.00
_cell.angle_gamma   90.00
#
_symmetry.space_group_name_H-M   'P 1'
#
loop_
_entity.id
_entity.type
_entity.pdbx_description
1 polymer ?
#
loop_
_entity_poly.entity_id
_entity_poly.type
_entity_poly.pdbx_seq_one_letter_code
_entity_poly.pdbx_strand_id
1 'polypeptide(L)' 'MSRYAKDGHTGFYKLVGAVFHSGGLGGGHYTAAALDQSTNSWYNFNDSSATPISESSAHSRSAYILFYQKE' A
#
# COMPACT_ATOMS: atom_id res chain seq x y z
N MET A 1 1.37 6.92 -10.55
CA MET A 1 2.70 7.36 -10.06
C MET A 1 2.56 8.67 -9.31
N SER A 2 3.12 8.79 -8.12
CA SER A 2 3.09 10.04 -7.34
C SER A 2 4.46 10.71 -7.38
N ARG A 3 4.49 12.03 -7.63
CA ARG A 3 5.70 12.84 -7.52
C ARG A 3 5.80 13.33 -6.08
N TYR A 4 6.75 12.79 -5.31
CA TYR A 4 7.11 13.33 -4.00
C TYR A 4 8.49 13.98 -4.11
N ALA A 5 8.55 15.29 -3.86
CA ALA A 5 9.81 16.05 -3.82
C ALA A 5 10.25 16.17 -2.36
N LYS A 6 11.36 15.51 -2.01
CA LYS A 6 12.11 15.78 -0.77
C LYS A 6 13.47 16.35 -1.18
N ASP A 7 13.81 17.52 -0.65
CA ASP A 7 15.13 18.16 -0.78
C ASP A 7 15.69 18.30 -2.21
N GLY A 8 14.89 18.79 -3.16
CA GLY A 8 15.37 19.14 -4.51
C GLY A 8 15.69 17.95 -5.42
N HIS A 9 15.55 16.72 -4.94
CA HIS A 9 15.65 15.51 -5.76
C HIS A 9 14.25 15.08 -6.23
N THR A 10 13.91 15.43 -7.46
CA THR A 10 12.70 14.92 -8.12
C THR A 10 12.90 13.44 -8.46
N GLY A 11 12.28 12.54 -7.69
CA GLY A 11 12.23 11.11 -7.97
C GLY A 11 10.80 10.66 -8.24
N PHE A 12 10.63 9.68 -9.14
CA PHE A 12 9.38 8.95 -9.23
C PHE A 12 9.35 7.90 -8.12
N TYR A 13 8.23 7.86 -7.41
CA TYR A 13 8.00 6.88 -6.37
C TYR A 13 6.79 6.02 -6.75
N LYS A 14 7.00 4.71 -6.72
CA LYS A 14 5.96 3.70 -6.94
C LYS A 14 5.44 3.21 -5.59
N LEU A 15 4.12 3.19 -5.42
CA LEU A 15 3.51 2.55 -4.25
C LEU A 15 3.75 1.03 -4.38
N VAL A 16 4.34 0.43 -3.36
CA VAL A 16 4.62 -1.02 -3.32
C VAL A 16 3.90 -1.74 -2.19
N GLY A 17 3.36 -0.99 -1.23
CA GLY A 17 2.53 -1.53 -0.17
C GLY A 17 1.71 -0.45 0.53
N ALA A 18 0.61 -0.86 1.14
CA ALA A 18 -0.24 0.00 1.96
C ALA A 18 -0.79 -0.82 3.14
N VAL A 19 -0.86 -0.21 4.32
CA VAL A 19 -1.55 -0.78 5.49
C VAL A 19 -2.91 -0.10 5.62
N PHE A 20 -3.93 -0.88 5.88
CA PHE A 20 -5.29 -0.43 6.16
C PHE A 20 -5.61 -0.67 7.62
N HIS A 21 -6.39 0.23 8.20
CA HIS A 21 -6.94 0.08 9.54
C HIS A 21 -8.46 0.17 9.45
N SER A 22 -9.15 -0.80 10.04
CA SER A 22 -10.60 -0.75 10.24
C SER A 22 -10.90 -0.80 11.74
N GLY A 23 -11.61 0.21 12.24
CA GLY A 23 -11.89 0.34 13.66
C GLY A 23 -11.59 1.74 14.18
N GLY A 24 -11.53 1.86 15.51
CA GLY A 24 -11.33 3.12 16.20
C GLY A 24 -9.99 3.19 16.93
N LEU A 25 -9.73 4.31 17.59
CA LEU A 25 -8.47 4.52 18.35
C LEU A 25 -8.32 3.54 19.53
N GLY A 26 -9.43 3.03 20.08
CA GLY A 26 -9.43 2.05 21.16
C GLY A 26 -9.25 0.59 20.70
N GLY A 27 -9.14 0.35 19.40
CA GLY A 27 -8.98 -0.98 18.83
C GLY A 27 -9.54 -1.09 17.42
N GLY A 28 -8.98 -2.01 16.66
CA GLY A 28 -9.37 -2.27 15.29
C GLY A 28 -8.56 -3.42 14.70
N HIS A 29 -8.63 -3.56 13.39
CA HIS A 29 -7.93 -4.58 12.64
C HIS A 29 -7.05 -3.96 11.57
N TYR A 30 -5.87 -4.54 11.39
CA TYR A 30 -4.92 -4.08 10.38
C TYR A 30 -4.76 -5.15 9.31
N THR A 31 -4.84 -4.73 8.06
CA THR A 31 -4.50 -5.56 6.90
C THR A 31 -3.48 -4.84 6.03
N ALA A 32 -2.84 -5.56 5.11
CA ALA A 32 -1.86 -4.96 4.21
C ALA A 32 -2.18 -5.30 2.75
N ALA A 33 -2.11 -4.32 1.86
CA ALA A 33 -1.93 -4.57 0.45
C ALA A 33 -0.43 -4.54 0.11
N ALA A 34 0.06 -5.49 -0.67
CA ALA A 34 1.42 -5.44 -1.22
C ALA A 34 1.45 -5.87 -2.69
N LEU A 35 2.40 -5.27 -3.42
CA LEU A 35 2.67 -5.57 -4.81
C LEU A 35 3.68 -6.72 -4.90
N ASP A 36 3.28 -7.83 -5.52
CA ASP A 36 4.25 -8.79 -6.03
C ASP A 36 4.90 -8.20 -7.28
N GLN A 37 6.18 -7.84 -7.17
CA GLN A 37 6.93 -7.20 -8.25
C GLN A 37 7.23 -8.15 -9.41
N SER A 38 7.23 -9.46 -9.18
CA SER A 38 7.52 -10.45 -10.22
C SER A 38 6.34 -10.64 -11.17
N THR A 39 5.12 -10.55 -10.65
CA THR A 39 3.87 -10.72 -11.42
C THR A 39 3.14 -9.39 -11.66
N ASN A 40 3.62 -8.29 -11.07
CA ASN A 40 2.98 -6.98 -11.03
C ASN A 40 1.50 -7.06 -10.58
N SER A 41 1.22 -7.96 -9.62
CA SER A 41 -0.12 -8.21 -9.08
C SER A 41 -0.22 -7.80 -7.61
N TRP A 42 -1.38 -7.27 -7.22
CA TRP A 42 -1.63 -6.83 -5.86
C TRP A 42 -2.34 -7.90 -5.05
N TYR A 43 -1.96 -8.01 -3.77
CA TYR A 43 -2.57 -8.93 -2.82
C TYR A 43 -2.93 -8.21 -1.54
N ASN A 44 -4.07 -8.56 -0.95
CA ASN A 44 -4.42 -8.24 0.41
C ASN A 44 -4.00 -9.39 1.34
N PHE A 45 -3.26 -9.05 2.37
CA PHE A 45 -2.83 -9.91 3.46
C PHE A 45 -3.66 -9.57 4.69
N ASN A 46 -4.49 -10.53 5.09
CA ASN A 46 -5.31 -10.49 6.29
C ASN A 46 -4.91 -11.67 7.18
N ASP A 47 -3.99 -11.41 8.11
CA ASP A 47 -3.35 -12.39 8.96
C ASP A 47 -2.80 -13.58 8.15
N SER A 48 -3.38 -14.77 8.31
CA SER A 48 -2.97 -15.99 7.61
C SER A 48 -3.49 -16.11 6.17
N SER A 49 -4.26 -15.14 5.69
CA SER A 49 -4.91 -15.18 4.37
C SER A 49 -4.26 -14.20 3.39
N ALA A 50 -3.96 -14.68 2.19
CA ALA A 50 -3.50 -13.86 1.06
C ALA A 50 -4.51 -13.97 -0.09
N THR A 51 -5.08 -12.85 -0.51
CA THR A 51 -6.08 -12.81 -1.59
C THR A 51 -5.70 -11.77 -2.65
N PRO A 52 -5.83 -12.09 -3.95
CA PRO A 52 -5.57 -11.11 -5.00
C PRO A 52 -6.59 -9.96 -4.94
N ILE A 53 -6.13 -8.75 -5.20
CA ILE A 53 -6.95 -7.54 -5.24
C ILE A 53 -6.58 -6.67 -6.46
N SER A 54 -7.45 -5.72 -6.80
CA SER A 54 -7.13 -4.72 -7.81
C SER A 54 -6.12 -3.69 -7.29
N GLU A 55 -5.36 -3.09 -8.21
CA GLU A 55 -4.51 -1.92 -7.91
C GLU A 55 -5.32 -0.77 -7.28
N SER A 56 -6.56 -0.55 -7.74
CA SER A 56 -7.45 0.47 -7.18
C SER A 56 -7.77 0.23 -5.71
N SER A 57 -7.89 -1.03 -5.29
CA SER A 57 -8.12 -1.39 -3.89
C SER A 57 -6.87 -1.10 -3.05
N ALA A 58 -5.68 -1.41 -3.58
CA ALA A 58 -4.40 -1.11 -2.93
C ALA A 58 -4.14 0.41 -2.79
N HIS A 59 -4.65 1.22 -3.71
CA HIS A 59 -4.56 2.69 -3.71
C HIS A 59 -5.76 3.38 -3.05
N SER A 60 -6.56 2.65 -2.26
CA SER A 60 -7.72 3.23 -1.59
C SER A 60 -7.33 4.37 -0.64
N ARG A 61 -8.20 5.39 -0.56
CA ARG A 61 -8.06 6.52 0.36
C ARG A 61 -8.14 6.14 1.84
N SER A 62 -8.59 4.92 2.15
CA SER A 62 -8.61 4.38 3.51
C SER A 62 -7.25 3.86 3.98
N ALA A 63 -6.20 3.95 3.15
CA ALA A 63 -4.85 3.56 3.54
C ALA A 63 -4.35 4.42 4.70
N TYR A 64 -3.79 3.74 5.71
CA TYR A 64 -3.29 4.34 6.93
C TYR A 64 -1.78 4.59 6.85
N ILE A 65 -1.00 3.64 6.33
CA ILE A 65 0.45 3.76 6.11
C ILE A 65 0.74 3.39 4.67
N LEU A 66 1.59 4.17 4.00
CA LEU A 66 1.97 3.98 2.60
C LEU A 66 3.46 3.69 2.48
N PHE A 67 3.81 2.64 1.72
CA PHE A 67 5.18 2.26 1.43
C PHE A 67 5.49 2.54 -0.04
N TYR A 68 6.44 3.43 -0.27
CA TYR A 68 6.88 3.83 -1.59
C TYR A 68 8.32 3.39 -1.83
N GLN A 69 8.57 2.83 -3.02
CA GLN A 69 9.91 2.56 -3.52
C GLN A 69 10.30 3.65 -4.51
N LYS A 70 11.51 4.18 -4.38
CA LYS A 70 12.10 5.07 -5.38
C LYS A 70 12.41 4.25 -6.64
N GLU A 71 11.98 4.74 -7.79
CA GLU A 71 12.42 4.22 -9.09
C GLU A 71 13.84 4.70 -9.43
#